data_AF-A0A7K8AUR6-F1
#
_entry.id   AF-A0A7K8AUR6-F1
#
_cell.length_a   1.000
_cell.length_b   1.000
_cell.length_c   1.000
_cell.angle_alpha   90.00
_cell.angle_beta   90.00
_cell.angle_gamma   90.00
#
_symmetry.space_group_name_H-M   'P 1'
#
loop_
_entity.id
_entity.type
_entity.pdbx_description
1 polymer ?
#
loop_
_entity_poly.entity_id
_entity_poly.type
_entity_poly.pdbx_seq_one_letter_code
_entity_poly.pdbx_strand_id
1 'polypeptide(L)'
;KDSEWRLVQAQQKIRELAINIRMKEELITELIKTGKDAQALNRQYSKKISELEQEAEQVRAELSDSQKQLQELEGKEPWDPGEKRKLQEYRTRVAAAQSKAQVLCRKKQATERLVSLSAQSEKRVQELERNIQLMRRQQGQLQRRLREESEQKRRLETEVNKGQHRVKVGEGRSSCASVVFVRMTMEVEAGRPGCHPGSGGGLQARMRWCWEVALVYVCLRGHLIYRGSRIGLRAQLAFRADPLEHPLLQALTDDIVRVSSRLEHLEKELSEKNGQLRHGSAHDQQQIRQEINSLRQEKDQLLKQRLELDNKLRQGTLLSPEEERILFQLDEAIEALDAAIEYKNESITCRQRVLRASASLLSQCEMNLMAKLSYLSSSETRALLCKYFDKVVTLREDQHRQHIAFSELEMQLEEQQQLVCWLEAAVERQRLEMDRQLTLQQKEHEQNMQLLL
;
A
#
# COMPACT_ATOMS: atom_id res chain seq x y z
N LYS A 1 -12.52 2.55 5.63
CA LYS A 1 -12.35 3.47 6.79
C LYS A 1 -10.98 4.14 6.71
N ASP A 2 -9.90 3.37 6.61
CA ASP A 2 -8.53 3.91 6.49
C ASP A 2 -8.30 4.82 5.28
N SER A 3 -8.88 4.46 4.13
CA SER A 3 -8.80 5.28 2.91
C SER A 3 -9.49 6.64 3.07
N GLU A 4 -10.61 6.71 3.78
CA GLU A 4 -11.33 7.97 4.04
C GLU A 4 -10.58 8.86 5.03
N TRP A 5 -9.99 8.27 6.07
CA TRP A 5 -9.17 9.01 7.03
C TRP A 5 -7.93 9.61 6.37
N ARG A 6 -7.22 8.82 5.53
CA ARG A 6 -6.06 9.31 4.75
C ARG A 6 -6.45 10.45 3.80
N LEU A 7 -7.65 10.39 3.21
CA LEU A 7 -8.17 11.45 2.35
C LEU A 7 -8.36 12.77 3.11
N VAL A 8 -9.01 12.70 4.28
CA VAL A 8 -9.25 13.87 5.14
C VAL A 8 -7.93 14.47 5.62
N GLN A 9 -6.97 13.62 6.02
CA GLN A 9 -5.63 14.04 6.42
C GLN A 9 -4.89 14.75 5.28
N ALA A 10 -4.94 14.21 4.06
CA ALA A 10 -4.32 14.83 2.90
C ALA A 10 -4.96 16.19 2.56
N GLN A 11 -6.28 16.30 2.66
CA GLN A 11 -6.99 17.57 2.47
C GLN A 11 -6.59 18.62 3.52
N GLN A 12 -6.50 18.22 4.79
CA GLN A 12 -6.05 19.10 5.87
C GLN A 12 -4.62 19.59 5.62
N LYS A 13 -3.71 18.70 5.22
CA LYS A 13 -2.32 19.05 4.88
C LYS A 13 -2.22 20.06 3.72
N ILE A 14 -3.06 19.91 2.69
CA ILE A 14 -3.11 20.87 1.58
C ILE A 14 -3.54 22.26 2.06
N ARG A 15 -4.48 22.34 3.00
CA ARG A 15 -4.95 23.61 3.58
C ARG A 15 -3.87 24.26 4.45
N GLU A 16 -3.19 23.49 5.30
CA GLU A 16 -2.11 23.99 6.14
C GLU A 16 -0.91 24.50 5.31
N LEU A 17 -0.50 23.76 4.28
CA LEU A 17 0.51 24.22 3.33
C LEU A 17 0.09 25.53 2.64
N ALA A 18 -1.19 25.68 2.26
CA ALA A 18 -1.69 26.90 1.65
C ALA A 18 -1.56 28.12 2.58
N ILE A 19 -1.84 27.93 3.87
CA ILE A 19 -1.73 28.99 4.88
C ILE A 19 -0.26 29.39 5.06
N ASN A 20 0.66 28.42 5.24
CA ASN A 20 2.08 28.72 5.40
C ASN A 20 2.68 29.39 4.15
N ILE A 21 2.28 28.95 2.94
CA ILE A 21 2.69 29.60 1.69
C ILE A 21 2.28 31.07 1.70
N ARG A 22 1.01 31.37 1.99
CA ARG A 22 0.52 32.76 2.03
C ARG A 22 1.27 33.61 3.06
N MET A 23 1.49 33.09 4.26
CA MET A 23 2.23 33.81 5.30
C MET A 23 3.67 34.13 4.89
N LYS A 24 4.36 33.19 4.22
CA LYS A 24 5.71 33.44 3.71
C LYS A 24 5.73 34.39 2.52
N GLU A 25 4.73 34.33 1.65
CA GLU A 25 4.57 35.30 0.55
C GLU A 25 4.40 36.73 1.10
N GLU A 26 3.55 36.91 2.11
CA GLU A 26 3.40 38.19 2.81
C GLU A 26 4.75 38.67 3.39
N LEU A 27 5.47 37.80 4.10
CA LEU A 27 6.78 38.12 4.65
C LEU A 27 7.79 38.52 3.57
N ILE A 28 7.82 37.81 2.42
CA ILE A 28 8.67 38.20 1.28
C ILE A 28 8.30 39.58 0.77
N THR A 29 7.01 39.90 0.64
CA THR A 29 6.60 41.23 0.18
C THR A 29 7.03 42.35 1.13
N GLU A 30 7.00 42.10 2.45
CA GLU A 30 7.49 43.03 3.46
C GLU A 30 9.01 43.18 3.38
N LEU A 31 9.76 42.07 3.35
CA LEU A 31 11.22 42.05 3.19
C LEU A 31 11.70 42.74 1.90
N ILE A 32 10.97 42.60 0.78
CA ILE A 32 11.32 43.27 -0.48
C ILE A 32 11.12 44.78 -0.36
N LYS A 33 10.06 45.23 0.32
CA LYS A 33 9.83 46.67 0.55
C LYS A 33 10.96 47.25 1.40
N THR A 34 11.22 46.64 2.55
CA THR A 34 12.31 47.06 3.45
C THR A 34 13.68 46.94 2.79
N GLY A 35 13.89 45.92 1.95
CA GLY A 35 15.11 45.77 1.16
C GLY A 35 15.33 46.92 0.17
N LYS A 36 14.28 47.41 -0.49
CA LYS A 36 14.37 48.59 -1.37
C LYS A 36 14.71 49.86 -0.60
N ASP A 37 14.09 50.06 0.56
CA ASP A 37 14.34 51.21 1.43
C ASP A 37 15.78 51.17 1.99
N ALA A 38 16.21 49.99 2.46
CA ALA A 38 17.57 49.73 2.89
C ALA A 38 18.59 49.92 1.75
N GLN A 39 18.25 49.55 0.51
CA GLN A 39 19.11 49.77 -0.65
C GLN A 39 19.28 51.26 -0.97
N ALA A 40 18.21 52.06 -0.81
CA ALA A 40 18.30 53.51 -0.95
C ALA A 40 19.21 54.12 0.13
N LEU A 41 19.04 53.69 1.39
CA LEU A 41 19.92 54.09 2.51
C LEU A 41 21.36 53.63 2.32
N ASN A 42 21.60 52.42 1.80
CA ASN A 42 22.93 51.91 1.52
C ASN A 42 23.69 52.75 0.51
N ARG A 43 23.02 53.33 -0.49
CA ARG A 43 23.67 54.28 -1.40
C ARG A 43 24.17 55.51 -0.64
N GLN A 44 23.37 56.00 0.31
CA GLN A 44 23.78 57.09 1.19
C GLN A 44 24.91 56.66 2.15
N TYR A 45 24.84 55.48 2.76
CA TYR A 45 25.90 54.96 3.61
C TYR A 45 27.19 54.70 2.84
N SER A 46 27.13 54.19 1.61
CA SER A 46 28.31 53.97 0.76
C SER A 46 29.00 55.29 0.42
N LYS A 47 28.20 56.31 0.08
CA LYS A 47 28.72 57.66 -0.09
C LYS A 47 29.33 58.18 1.21
N LYS A 48 28.67 57.96 2.36
CA LYS A 48 29.18 58.39 3.66
C LYS A 48 30.46 57.68 4.08
N ILE A 49 30.59 56.39 3.77
CA ILE A 49 31.80 55.61 3.96
C ILE A 49 32.94 56.23 3.14
N SER A 50 32.70 56.54 1.86
CA SER A 50 33.71 57.18 0.99
C SER A 50 34.14 58.56 1.53
N GLU A 51 33.20 59.36 2.03
CA GLU A 51 33.51 60.65 2.68
C GLU A 51 34.34 60.47 3.96
N LEU A 52 33.96 59.52 4.82
CA LEU A 52 34.67 59.20 6.06
C LEU A 52 36.07 58.62 5.79
N GLU A 53 36.23 57.85 4.72
CA GLU A 53 37.52 57.34 4.24
C GLU A 53 38.42 58.49 3.80
N GLN A 54 37.93 59.39 2.93
CA GLN A 54 38.67 60.56 2.51
C GLN A 54 39.07 61.46 3.68
N GLU A 55 38.16 61.72 4.63
CA GLU A 55 38.49 62.49 5.83
C GLU A 55 39.52 61.77 6.71
N ALA A 56 39.40 60.44 6.86
CA ALA A 56 40.37 59.65 7.61
C ALA A 56 41.74 59.58 6.92
N GLU A 57 41.80 59.60 5.59
CA GLU A 57 43.03 59.73 4.81
C GLU A 57 43.68 61.10 5.02
N GLN A 58 42.91 62.19 4.95
CA GLN A 58 43.40 63.54 5.19
C GLN A 58 43.98 63.69 6.60
N VAL A 59 43.23 63.25 7.62
CA VAL A 59 43.70 63.27 9.02
C VAL A 59 44.95 62.40 9.21
N ARG A 60 45.06 61.27 8.50
CA ARG A 60 46.25 60.41 8.52
C ARG A 60 47.46 61.08 7.85
N ALA A 61 47.26 61.79 6.74
CA ALA A 61 48.31 62.55 6.08
C ALA A 61 48.82 63.68 6.98
N GLU A 62 47.92 64.51 7.53
CA GLU A 62 48.24 65.58 8.49
C GLU A 62 48.95 65.06 9.75
N LEU A 63 48.51 63.90 10.26
CA LEU A 63 49.16 63.21 11.37
C LEU A 63 50.58 62.78 10.99
N SER A 64 50.78 62.21 9.80
CA SER A 64 52.11 61.81 9.33
C SER A 64 53.05 63.01 9.22
N ASP A 65 52.55 64.15 8.74
CA ASP A 65 53.36 65.36 8.59
C ASP A 65 53.65 66.01 9.95
N SER A 66 52.66 66.05 10.85
CA SER A 66 52.85 66.50 12.24
C SER A 66 53.82 65.59 13.00
N GLN A 67 53.82 64.27 12.73
CA GLN A 67 54.77 63.33 13.31
C GLN A 67 56.19 63.52 12.77
N LYS A 68 56.37 63.77 11.47
CA LYS A 68 57.69 64.11 10.89
C LYS A 68 58.26 65.38 11.52
N GLN A 69 57.45 66.44 11.61
CA GLN A 69 57.85 67.71 12.24
C GLN A 69 58.19 67.53 13.73
N LEU A 70 57.45 66.68 14.43
CA LEU A 70 57.72 66.33 15.82
C LEU A 70 59.05 65.57 15.96
N GLN A 71 59.33 64.58 15.09
CA GLN A 71 60.61 63.85 15.07
C GLN A 71 61.81 64.76 14.74
N GLU A 72 61.65 65.70 13.80
CA GLU A 72 62.69 66.68 13.45
C GLU A 72 63.02 67.63 14.62
N LEU A 73 62.02 67.98 15.44
CA LEU A 73 62.19 68.82 16.64
C LEU A 73 62.67 68.03 17.87
N GLU A 74 62.34 66.73 17.98
CA GLU A 74 62.87 65.85 19.03
C GLU A 74 64.35 65.47 18.80
N GLY A 75 64.81 65.43 17.54
CA GLY A 75 66.21 65.18 17.20
C GLY A 75 67.16 66.36 17.43
N LYS A 76 66.64 67.56 17.73
CA LYS A 76 67.41 68.75 18.11
C LYS A 76 67.21 68.97 19.61
N GLU A 77 68.27 69.02 20.41
CA GLU A 77 68.13 69.28 21.86
C GLU A 77 67.45 70.65 22.07
N PRO A 78 66.32 70.76 22.80
CA PRO A 78 65.59 72.03 22.92
C PRO A 78 66.27 72.95 23.95
N TRP A 79 66.96 74.00 23.48
CA TRP A 79 67.67 74.95 24.34
C TRP A 79 66.79 76.15 24.77
N ASP A 80 65.73 76.47 24.01
CA ASP A 80 64.84 77.62 24.24
C ASP A 80 63.48 77.19 24.85
N PRO A 81 62.98 77.88 25.91
CA PRO A 81 61.58 77.75 26.37
C PRO A 81 60.53 77.81 25.26
N GLY A 82 60.78 78.57 24.19
CA GLY A 82 59.92 78.63 23.01
C GLY A 82 59.87 77.33 22.20
N GLU A 83 60.98 76.62 22.07
CA GLU A 83 61.06 75.32 21.37
C GLU A 83 60.37 74.22 22.16
N LYS A 84 60.49 74.23 23.50
CA LYS A 84 59.77 73.30 24.37
C LYS A 84 58.25 73.47 24.28
N ARG A 85 57.75 74.71 24.16
CA ARG A 85 56.31 74.98 23.94
C ARG A 85 55.83 74.45 22.59
N LYS A 86 56.58 74.71 21.51
CA LYS A 86 56.26 74.18 20.16
C LYS A 86 56.26 72.65 20.12
N LEU A 87 57.25 72.01 20.75
CA LEU A 87 57.31 70.54 20.85
C LEU A 87 56.07 69.97 21.55
N GLN A 88 55.66 70.60 22.66
CA GLN A 88 54.47 70.20 23.40
C GLN A 88 53.17 70.43 22.60
N GLU A 89 53.10 71.51 21.82
CA GLU A 89 51.99 71.77 20.87
C GLU A 89 51.92 70.72 19.76
N TYR A 90 53.04 70.29 19.19
CA TYR A 90 53.04 69.20 18.21
C TYR A 90 52.62 67.86 18.85
N ARG A 91 53.03 67.58 20.10
CA ARG A 91 52.58 66.38 20.84
C ARG A 91 51.08 66.37 21.06
N THR A 92 50.49 67.50 21.49
CA THR A 92 49.05 67.61 21.66
C THR A 92 48.30 67.52 20.33
N ARG A 93 48.85 68.10 19.26
CA ARG A 93 48.29 68.01 17.90
C ARG A 93 48.30 66.58 17.35
N VAL A 94 49.39 65.85 17.52
CA VAL A 94 49.48 64.44 17.12
C VAL A 94 48.49 63.59 17.92
N ALA A 95 48.39 63.77 19.24
CA ALA A 95 47.41 63.05 20.07
C ALA A 95 45.95 63.36 19.65
N ALA A 96 45.64 64.62 19.36
CA ALA A 96 44.34 65.02 18.85
C ALA A 96 44.03 64.38 17.48
N ALA A 97 44.98 64.38 16.55
CA ALA A 97 44.81 63.74 15.24
C ALA A 97 44.66 62.20 15.35
N GLN A 98 45.39 61.54 16.26
CA GLN A 98 45.24 60.10 16.54
C GLN A 98 43.83 59.77 17.04
N SER A 99 43.33 60.53 18.02
CA SER A 99 41.97 60.33 18.54
C SER A 99 40.90 60.59 17.48
N LYS A 100 41.05 61.63 16.64
CA LYS A 100 40.15 61.90 15.52
C LYS A 100 40.13 60.75 14.51
N ALA A 101 41.30 60.22 14.13
CA ALA A 101 41.40 59.07 13.22
C ALA A 101 40.72 57.82 13.80
N GLN A 102 40.85 57.57 15.10
CA GLN A 102 40.19 56.45 15.77
C GLN A 102 38.66 56.58 15.75
N VAL A 103 38.12 57.78 15.99
CA VAL A 103 36.68 58.05 15.92
C VAL A 103 36.13 57.85 14.50
N LEU A 104 36.83 58.35 13.48
CA LEU A 104 36.44 58.16 12.08
C LEU A 104 36.44 56.67 11.69
N CYS A 105 37.45 55.91 12.13
CA CYS A 105 37.51 54.47 11.90
C CYS A 105 36.33 53.73 12.55
N ARG A 106 35.96 54.08 13.80
CA ARG A 106 34.78 53.51 14.46
C ARG A 106 33.47 53.85 13.74
N LYS A 107 33.32 55.08 13.25
CA LYS A 107 32.14 55.50 12.47
C LYS A 107 32.03 54.72 11.16
N LYS A 108 33.15 54.57 10.44
CA LYS A 108 33.21 53.75 9.21
C LYS A 108 32.77 52.31 9.47
N GLN A 109 33.34 51.66 10.50
CA GLN A 109 32.96 50.28 10.85
C GLN A 109 31.48 50.14 11.21
N ALA A 110 30.90 51.12 11.91
CA ALA A 110 29.47 51.12 12.22
C ALA A 110 28.62 51.22 10.95
N THR A 111 28.99 52.09 10.00
CA THR A 111 28.29 52.21 8.71
C THR A 111 28.45 50.97 7.82
N GLU A 112 29.61 50.32 7.80
CA GLU A 112 29.84 49.07 7.06
C GLU A 112 28.97 47.91 7.60
N ARG A 113 28.76 47.87 8.93
CA ARG A 113 27.85 46.88 9.55
C ARG A 113 26.39 47.07 9.13
N LEU A 114 25.94 48.32 8.92
CA LEU A 114 24.60 48.58 8.42
C LEU A 114 24.43 48.05 6.99
N VAL A 115 25.44 48.25 6.14
CA VAL A 115 25.44 47.72 4.77
C VAL A 115 25.44 46.18 4.78
N SER A 116 26.21 45.53 5.65
CA SER A 116 26.23 44.06 5.70
C SER A 116 24.91 43.43 6.18
N LEU A 117 24.19 44.09 7.11
CA LEU A 117 22.86 43.65 7.57
C LEU A 117 21.85 43.64 6.41
N SER A 118 21.89 44.63 5.54
CA SER A 118 21.02 44.66 4.35
C SER A 118 21.33 43.53 3.35
N ALA A 119 22.59 43.16 3.16
CA ALA A 119 22.95 42.03 2.28
C ALA A 119 22.49 40.69 2.88
N GLN A 120 22.35 40.61 4.20
CA GLN A 120 21.80 39.43 4.86
C GLN A 120 20.28 39.30 4.63
N SER A 121 19.53 40.38 4.56
CA SER A 121 18.07 40.32 4.30
C SER A 121 17.78 39.83 2.87
N GLU A 122 18.56 40.24 1.86
CA GLU A 122 18.41 39.72 0.49
C GLU A 122 18.62 38.20 0.40
N LYS A 123 19.60 37.66 1.12
CA LYS A 123 19.82 36.19 1.19
C LYS A 123 18.63 35.47 1.81
N ARG A 124 18.02 36.05 2.86
CA ARG A 124 16.82 35.49 3.51
C ARG A 124 15.63 35.45 2.55
N VAL A 125 15.43 36.49 1.74
CA VAL A 125 14.37 36.50 0.71
C VAL A 125 14.54 35.32 -0.26
N GLN A 126 15.75 35.10 -0.79
CA GLN A 126 16.01 33.99 -1.71
C GLN A 126 15.77 32.62 -1.06
N GLU A 127 16.07 32.47 0.23
CA GLU A 127 15.81 31.24 0.98
C GLU A 127 14.31 30.98 1.15
N LEU A 128 13.53 32.01 1.50
CA LEU A 128 12.07 31.93 1.60
C LEU A 128 11.43 31.59 0.25
N GLU A 129 11.92 32.17 -0.85
CA GLU A 129 11.44 31.85 -2.20
C GLU A 129 11.66 30.38 -2.57
N ARG A 130 12.86 29.83 -2.30
CA ARG A 130 13.15 28.40 -2.51
C ARG A 130 12.23 27.53 -1.67
N ASN A 131 11.96 27.92 -0.43
CA ASN A 131 11.07 27.17 0.46
C ASN A 131 9.62 27.17 -0.04
N ILE A 132 9.08 28.32 -0.47
CA ILE A 132 7.73 28.41 -1.06
C ILE A 132 7.63 27.54 -2.32
N GLN A 133 8.66 27.55 -3.17
CA GLN A 133 8.68 26.69 -4.36
C GLN A 133 8.59 25.20 -3.99
N LEU A 134 9.33 24.77 -2.97
CA LEU A 134 9.25 23.41 -2.45
C LEU A 134 7.84 23.09 -1.92
N MET A 135 7.27 23.97 -1.10
CA MET A 135 5.92 23.80 -0.54
C MET A 135 4.85 23.74 -1.63
N ARG A 136 4.94 24.58 -2.67
CA ARG A 136 4.04 24.55 -3.83
C ARG A 136 4.14 23.24 -4.61
N ARG A 137 5.36 22.71 -4.80
CA ARG A 137 5.57 21.39 -5.43
C ARG A 137 4.91 20.28 -4.60
N GLN A 138 5.09 20.31 -3.28
CA GLN A 138 4.47 19.35 -2.36
C GLN A 138 2.94 19.44 -2.41
N GLN A 139 2.39 20.65 -2.34
CA GLN A 139 0.95 20.89 -2.45
C GLN A 139 0.38 20.37 -3.78
N GLY A 140 1.07 20.63 -4.90
CA GLY A 140 0.66 20.16 -6.22
C GLY A 140 0.75 18.64 -6.41
N GLN A 141 1.72 17.98 -5.76
CA GLN A 141 1.78 16.51 -5.72
C GLN A 141 0.61 15.92 -4.94
N LEU A 142 0.31 16.46 -3.76
CA LEU A 142 -0.82 16.00 -2.93
C LEU A 142 -2.17 16.22 -3.63
N GLN A 143 -2.35 17.37 -4.30
CA GLN A 143 -3.56 17.63 -5.07
C GLN A 143 -3.76 16.67 -6.24
N ARG A 144 -2.68 16.29 -6.95
CA ARG A 144 -2.75 15.30 -8.03
C ARG A 144 -3.18 13.93 -7.51
N ARG A 145 -2.52 13.45 -6.46
CA ARG A 145 -2.88 12.18 -5.80
C ARG A 145 -4.33 12.18 -5.33
N LEU A 146 -4.79 13.28 -4.73
CA LEU A 146 -6.18 13.40 -4.28
C LEU A 146 -7.19 13.30 -5.43
N ARG A 147 -6.87 13.88 -6.60
CA ARG A 147 -7.71 13.77 -7.80
C ARG A 147 -7.74 12.34 -8.31
N GLU A 148 -6.58 11.70 -8.43
CA GLU A 148 -6.45 10.31 -8.86
C GLU A 148 -7.27 9.38 -7.96
N GLU A 149 -7.14 9.49 -6.63
CA GLU A 149 -7.92 8.71 -5.66
C GLU A 149 -9.43 8.99 -5.77
N SER A 150 -9.83 10.25 -5.95
CA SER A 150 -11.25 10.60 -6.13
C SER A 150 -11.85 10.03 -7.42
N GLU A 151 -11.06 10.01 -8.50
CA GLU A 151 -11.47 9.42 -9.77
C GLU A 151 -11.56 7.90 -9.66
N GLN A 152 -10.61 7.26 -8.98
CA GLN A 152 -10.64 5.83 -8.71
C GLN A 152 -11.85 5.44 -7.85
N LYS A 153 -12.13 6.20 -6.78
CA LYS A 153 -13.33 6.01 -5.95
C LYS A 153 -14.60 6.09 -6.80
N ARG A 154 -14.72 7.11 -7.67
CA ARG A 154 -15.87 7.24 -8.57
C ARG A 154 -16.00 6.06 -9.53
N ARG A 155 -14.90 5.55 -10.07
CA ARG A 155 -14.91 4.36 -10.95
C ARG A 155 -15.40 3.13 -10.19
N LEU A 156 -14.85 2.87 -9.00
CA LEU A 156 -15.26 1.73 -8.17
C LEU A 156 -16.73 1.84 -7.75
N GLU A 157 -17.21 3.03 -7.37
CA GLU A 157 -18.62 3.28 -7.07
C GLU A 157 -19.53 2.96 -8.26
N THR A 158 -19.13 3.31 -9.49
CA THR A 158 -19.91 2.94 -10.68
C THR A 158 -19.94 1.43 -10.91
N GLU A 159 -18.82 0.71 -10.68
CA GLU A 159 -18.77 -0.74 -10.83
C GLU A 159 -19.59 -1.45 -9.74
N VAL A 160 -19.50 -1.00 -8.49
CA VAL A 160 -20.33 -1.48 -7.37
C VAL A 160 -21.81 -1.25 -7.67
N ASN A 161 -22.19 -0.06 -8.14
CA ASN A 161 -23.57 0.24 -8.51
C ASN A 161 -24.08 -0.66 -9.64
N LYS A 162 -23.27 -0.92 -10.68
CA LYS A 162 -23.61 -1.88 -11.74
C LYS A 162 -23.77 -3.29 -11.19
N GLY A 163 -22.87 -3.74 -10.33
CA GLY A 163 -22.96 -5.03 -9.65
C GLY A 163 -24.24 -5.16 -8.84
N GLN A 164 -24.58 -4.14 -8.06
CA GLN A 164 -25.80 -4.10 -7.26
C GLN A 164 -27.08 -4.13 -8.12
N HIS A 165 -27.08 -3.45 -9.28
CA HIS A 165 -28.18 -3.56 -10.24
C HIS A 165 -28.31 -4.98 -10.80
N ARG A 166 -27.19 -5.64 -11.16
CA ARG A 166 -27.20 -7.02 -11.66
C ARG A 166 -27.72 -8.01 -10.62
N VAL A 167 -27.33 -7.86 -9.35
CA VAL A 167 -27.82 -8.67 -8.24
C VAL A 167 -29.32 -8.49 -8.05
N LYS A 168 -29.81 -7.24 -7.98
CA LYS A 168 -31.25 -6.94 -7.88
C LYS A 168 -32.06 -7.54 -9.02
N VAL A 169 -31.55 -7.48 -10.27
CA VAL A 169 -32.20 -8.11 -11.43
C VAL A 169 -32.19 -9.64 -11.34
N GLY A 170 -31.09 -10.23 -10.84
CA GLY A 170 -30.97 -11.67 -10.61
C GLY A 170 -31.94 -12.18 -9.53
N GLU A 171 -32.03 -11.47 -8.40
CA GLU A 171 -32.97 -11.75 -7.30
C GLU A 171 -34.44 -11.63 -7.77
N GLY A 172 -34.76 -10.61 -8.55
CA GLY A 172 -36.10 -10.46 -9.15
C GLY A 172 -36.47 -11.62 -10.08
N ARG A 173 -35.53 -12.08 -10.91
CA ARG A 173 -35.73 -13.26 -11.78
C ARG A 173 -35.88 -14.56 -11.01
N SER A 174 -35.09 -14.74 -9.94
CA SER A 174 -35.18 -15.92 -9.06
C SER A 174 -36.51 -15.95 -8.29
N SER A 175 -37.00 -14.78 -7.86
CA SER A 175 -38.31 -14.64 -7.20
C SER A 175 -39.48 -14.94 -8.14
N CYS A 176 -39.41 -14.48 -9.40
CA CYS A 176 -40.42 -14.86 -10.40
C CYS A 176 -40.42 -16.37 -10.69
N ALA A 177 -39.24 -17.02 -10.74
CA ALA A 177 -39.13 -18.45 -10.99
C ALA A 177 -39.72 -19.31 -9.86
N SER A 178 -39.56 -18.90 -8.60
CA SER A 178 -40.14 -19.60 -7.45
C SER A 178 -41.67 -19.44 -7.37
N VAL A 179 -42.22 -18.28 -7.72
CA VAL A 179 -43.68 -18.08 -7.78
C VAL A 179 -44.34 -18.93 -8.87
N VAL A 180 -43.69 -19.06 -10.04
CA VAL A 180 -44.18 -19.93 -11.13
C VAL A 180 -44.15 -21.41 -10.72
N PHE A 181 -43.09 -21.85 -10.02
CA PHE A 181 -42.96 -23.22 -9.54
C PHE A 181 -44.07 -23.60 -8.52
N VAL A 182 -44.36 -22.72 -7.55
CA VAL A 182 -45.40 -22.95 -6.54
C VAL A 182 -46.80 -23.02 -7.16
N ARG A 183 -47.08 -22.20 -8.17
CA ARG A 183 -48.37 -22.22 -8.88
C ARG A 183 -48.57 -23.50 -9.67
N MET A 184 -47.50 -24.02 -10.30
CA MET A 184 -47.53 -25.28 -11.04
C MET A 184 -47.76 -26.49 -10.13
N THR A 185 -47.25 -26.47 -8.89
CA THR A 185 -47.43 -27.57 -7.93
C THR A 185 -48.83 -27.64 -7.33
N MET A 186 -49.52 -26.50 -7.15
CA MET A 186 -50.89 -26.48 -6.62
C MET A 186 -51.95 -26.99 -7.60
N GLU A 187 -51.70 -26.93 -8.92
CA GLU A 187 -52.62 -27.45 -9.93
C GLU A 187 -52.61 -28.99 -10.06
N VAL A 188 -51.62 -29.67 -9.46
CA VAL A 188 -51.44 -31.14 -9.55
C VAL A 188 -52.15 -31.91 -8.42
N GLU A 189 -52.42 -31.28 -7.26
CA GLU A 189 -53.03 -31.96 -6.11
C GLU A 189 -54.58 -31.95 -6.09
N ALA A 190 -55.24 -31.19 -6.98
CA ALA A 190 -56.70 -30.98 -6.93
C ALA A 190 -57.56 -32.03 -7.67
N GLY A 191 -57.04 -33.22 -7.99
CA GLY A 191 -57.78 -34.23 -8.77
C GLY A 191 -57.69 -35.67 -8.28
N ARG A 192 -58.64 -36.12 -7.42
CA ARG A 192 -59.31 -37.46 -7.46
C ARG A 192 -60.39 -37.67 -6.36
N PRO A 193 -61.51 -38.40 -6.60
CA PRO A 193 -62.66 -38.54 -5.65
C PRO A 193 -63.08 -39.97 -5.17
N GLY A 194 -63.82 -40.03 -4.03
CA GLY A 194 -64.89 -41.01 -3.63
C GLY A 194 -64.49 -42.23 -2.74
N CYS A 195 -65.27 -42.79 -1.76
CA CYS A 195 -66.68 -42.73 -1.27
C CYS A 195 -66.86 -43.44 0.12
N HIS A 196 -68.00 -43.23 0.81
CA HIS A 196 -68.45 -43.75 2.15
C HIS A 196 -69.51 -44.94 2.10
N PRO A 197 -70.41 -45.23 3.11
CA PRO A 197 -70.36 -46.29 4.15
C PRO A 197 -71.69 -47.14 4.33
N GLY A 198 -71.85 -47.94 5.42
CA GLY A 198 -73.18 -48.43 5.91
C GLY A 198 -73.12 -49.49 7.04
N SER A 199 -73.60 -49.22 8.29
CA SER A 199 -74.92 -49.49 8.93
C SER A 199 -75.10 -50.95 9.42
N GLY A 200 -75.64 -51.34 10.59
CA GLY A 200 -76.35 -50.70 11.70
C GLY A 200 -77.26 -51.77 12.38
N GLY A 201 -77.06 -52.07 13.67
CA GLY A 201 -77.82 -53.12 14.40
C GLY A 201 -77.72 -52.95 15.92
N GLY A 202 -78.28 -51.86 16.44
CA GLY A 202 -78.21 -51.49 17.85
C GLY A 202 -79.60 -51.43 18.46
N LEU A 203 -79.77 -52.00 19.65
CA LEU A 203 -80.52 -51.40 20.78
C LEU A 203 -80.58 -52.33 22.00
N GLN A 204 -80.60 -53.65 21.83
CA GLN A 204 -80.47 -54.59 22.97
C GLN A 204 -79.03 -54.87 23.38
N ALA A 205 -78.11 -54.91 22.40
CA ALA A 205 -76.68 -54.84 22.69
C ALA A 205 -76.28 -53.52 23.36
N ARG A 206 -77.00 -52.41 23.11
CA ARG A 206 -76.65 -51.08 23.65
C ARG A 206 -76.74 -51.01 25.17
N MET A 207 -77.68 -51.68 25.83
CA MET A 207 -77.79 -51.57 27.30
C MET A 207 -76.78 -52.43 28.06
N ARG A 208 -76.45 -53.63 27.58
CA ARG A 208 -75.30 -54.40 28.10
C ARG A 208 -73.98 -53.71 27.79
N TRP A 209 -73.84 -53.18 26.57
CA TRP A 209 -72.69 -52.38 26.18
C TRP A 209 -72.56 -51.13 27.06
N CYS A 210 -73.64 -50.43 27.42
CA CYS A 210 -73.55 -49.27 28.31
C CYS A 210 -73.00 -49.61 29.71
N TRP A 211 -73.32 -50.78 30.28
CA TRP A 211 -72.84 -51.16 31.61
C TRP A 211 -71.40 -51.69 31.60
N GLU A 212 -71.05 -52.49 30.59
CA GLU A 212 -69.66 -52.93 30.35
C GLU A 212 -68.76 -51.75 29.96
N VAL A 213 -69.26 -50.82 29.13
CA VAL A 213 -68.56 -49.58 28.78
C VAL A 213 -68.41 -48.69 29.99
N ALA A 214 -69.38 -48.58 30.89
CA ALA A 214 -69.22 -47.78 32.11
C ALA A 214 -68.09 -48.32 33.02
N LEU A 215 -68.01 -49.64 33.22
CA LEU A 215 -66.92 -50.27 33.99
C LEU A 215 -65.57 -50.12 33.28
N VAL A 216 -65.54 -50.36 31.97
CA VAL A 216 -64.35 -50.15 31.14
C VAL A 216 -63.94 -48.68 31.15
N TYR A 217 -64.87 -47.72 31.19
CA TYR A 217 -64.59 -46.29 31.22
C TYR A 217 -63.97 -45.85 32.55
N VAL A 218 -64.42 -46.41 33.69
CA VAL A 218 -63.81 -46.16 35.01
C VAL A 218 -62.40 -46.76 35.09
N CYS A 219 -62.20 -47.99 34.59
CA CYS A 219 -60.87 -48.61 34.51
C CYS A 219 -59.95 -47.90 33.50
N LEU A 220 -60.47 -47.48 32.33
CA LEU A 220 -59.72 -46.69 31.35
C LEU A 220 -59.34 -45.35 31.95
N ARG A 221 -60.25 -44.68 32.67
CA ARG A 221 -59.99 -43.37 33.29
C ARG A 221 -58.89 -43.47 34.35
N GLY A 222 -58.90 -44.51 35.19
CA GLY A 222 -57.81 -44.79 36.12
C GLY A 222 -56.48 -45.09 35.41
N HIS A 223 -56.51 -45.91 34.35
CA HIS A 223 -55.31 -46.25 33.58
C HIS A 223 -54.79 -45.08 32.72
N LEU A 224 -55.67 -44.18 32.26
CA LEU A 224 -55.37 -42.92 31.56
C LEU A 224 -54.77 -41.89 32.52
N ILE A 225 -55.22 -41.83 33.77
CA ILE A 225 -54.60 -40.99 34.80
C ILE A 225 -53.20 -41.52 35.13
N TYR A 226 -53.03 -42.83 35.30
CA TYR A 226 -51.72 -43.44 35.57
C TYR A 226 -50.75 -43.36 34.38
N ARG A 227 -51.22 -43.60 33.15
CA ARG A 227 -50.46 -43.34 31.92
C ARG A 227 -50.18 -41.85 31.75
N GLY A 228 -51.13 -40.98 32.07
CA GLY A 228 -50.98 -39.53 32.05
C GLY A 228 -49.87 -39.07 33.00
N SER A 229 -49.78 -39.63 34.20
CA SER A 229 -48.69 -39.36 35.14
C SER A 229 -47.34 -39.92 34.66
N ARG A 230 -47.29 -41.11 34.05
CA ARG A 230 -46.04 -41.66 33.46
C ARG A 230 -45.61 -40.94 32.19
N ILE A 231 -46.55 -40.50 31.36
CA ILE A 231 -46.31 -39.67 30.18
C ILE A 231 -45.90 -38.27 30.64
N GLY A 232 -46.47 -37.73 31.71
CA GLY A 232 -46.04 -36.47 32.33
C GLY A 232 -44.64 -36.55 32.89
N LEU A 233 -44.28 -37.65 33.58
CA LEU A 233 -42.91 -37.87 34.08
C LEU A 233 -41.92 -38.08 32.92
N ARG A 234 -42.30 -38.81 31.87
CA ARG A 234 -41.50 -38.95 30.64
C ARG A 234 -41.42 -37.66 29.84
N ALA A 235 -42.47 -36.85 29.81
CA ALA A 235 -42.49 -35.55 29.16
C ALA A 235 -41.68 -34.53 29.96
N GLN A 236 -41.61 -34.61 31.29
CA GLN A 236 -40.69 -33.78 32.09
C GLN A 236 -39.22 -34.18 31.89
N LEU A 237 -38.94 -35.48 31.71
CA LEU A 237 -37.61 -35.98 31.36
C LEU A 237 -37.23 -35.66 29.91
N ALA A 238 -38.16 -35.80 28.96
CA ALA A 238 -37.98 -35.43 27.56
C ALA A 238 -37.89 -33.91 27.39
N PHE A 239 -38.71 -33.11 28.08
CA PHE A 239 -38.60 -31.65 28.13
C PHE A 239 -37.31 -31.17 28.79
N ARG A 240 -36.64 -32.00 29.60
CA ARG A 240 -35.29 -31.71 30.11
C ARG A 240 -34.17 -32.17 29.17
N ALA A 241 -34.43 -33.13 28.28
CA ALA A 241 -33.46 -33.66 27.31
C ALA A 241 -33.53 -32.97 25.93
N ASP A 242 -34.73 -32.74 25.40
CA ASP A 242 -35.01 -32.06 24.11
C ASP A 242 -34.35 -30.67 23.97
N PRO A 243 -34.36 -29.78 24.98
CA PRO A 243 -33.75 -28.46 24.83
C PRO A 243 -32.23 -28.48 24.89
N LEU A 244 -31.60 -29.62 25.23
CA LEU A 244 -30.15 -29.77 25.25
C LEU A 244 -29.64 -30.62 24.08
N GLU A 245 -30.35 -31.67 23.70
CA GLU A 245 -29.96 -32.53 22.56
C GLU A 245 -30.24 -31.87 21.21
N HIS A 246 -31.36 -31.16 21.04
CA HIS A 246 -31.68 -30.50 19.78
C HIS A 246 -30.67 -29.39 19.41
N PRO A 247 -30.27 -28.46 20.30
CA PRO A 247 -29.26 -27.46 19.94
C PRO A 247 -27.85 -28.06 19.80
N LEU A 248 -27.50 -29.11 20.54
CA LEU A 248 -26.19 -29.77 20.39
C LEU A 248 -26.10 -30.55 19.08
N LEU A 249 -27.12 -31.33 18.73
CA LEU A 249 -27.18 -32.05 17.45
C LEU A 249 -27.28 -31.08 16.27
N GLN A 250 -28.01 -29.97 16.44
CA GLN A 250 -28.13 -28.93 15.42
C GLN A 250 -26.83 -28.14 15.26
N ALA A 251 -26.13 -27.79 16.35
CA ALA A 251 -24.80 -27.19 16.29
C ALA A 251 -23.78 -28.13 15.63
N LEU A 252 -23.81 -29.43 15.95
CA LEU A 252 -22.95 -30.41 15.29
C LEU A 252 -23.27 -30.54 13.80
N THR A 253 -24.55 -30.51 13.44
CA THR A 253 -25.00 -30.57 12.03
C THR A 253 -24.56 -29.32 11.28
N ASP A 254 -24.70 -28.13 11.88
CA ASP A 254 -24.25 -26.86 11.32
C ASP A 254 -22.72 -26.84 11.14
N ASP A 255 -21.96 -27.39 12.10
CA ASP A 255 -20.51 -27.50 12.00
C ASP A 255 -20.07 -28.54 10.98
N ILE A 256 -20.78 -29.67 10.84
CA ILE A 256 -20.54 -30.64 9.76
C ILE A 256 -20.79 -29.99 8.41
N VAL A 257 -21.87 -29.22 8.24
CA VAL A 257 -22.18 -28.49 7.00
C VAL A 257 -21.12 -27.41 6.72
N ARG A 258 -20.67 -26.68 7.74
CA ARG A 258 -19.59 -25.68 7.64
C ARG A 258 -18.26 -26.31 7.25
N VAL A 259 -17.90 -27.45 7.84
CA VAL A 259 -16.67 -28.17 7.51
C VAL A 259 -16.77 -28.80 6.13
N SER A 260 -17.93 -29.33 5.76
CA SER A 260 -18.18 -29.91 4.43
C SER A 260 -18.10 -28.84 3.33
N SER A 261 -18.74 -27.68 3.52
CA SER A 261 -18.65 -26.55 2.58
C SER A 261 -17.23 -25.98 2.47
N ARG A 262 -16.48 -25.92 3.58
CA ARG A 262 -15.07 -25.50 3.55
C ARG A 262 -14.16 -26.55 2.92
N LEU A 263 -14.44 -27.83 3.09
CA LEU A 263 -13.78 -28.92 2.38
C LEU A 263 -14.07 -28.85 0.88
N GLU A 264 -15.32 -28.63 0.47
CA GLU A 264 -15.69 -28.42 -0.93
C GLU A 264 -15.00 -27.18 -1.52
N HIS A 265 -14.87 -26.11 -0.74
CA HIS A 265 -14.14 -24.91 -1.18
C HIS A 265 -12.65 -25.20 -1.36
N LEU A 266 -12.01 -25.87 -0.40
CA LEU A 266 -10.62 -26.29 -0.52
C LEU A 266 -10.41 -27.28 -1.67
N GLU A 267 -11.34 -28.20 -1.90
CA GLU A 267 -11.30 -29.13 -3.03
C GLU A 267 -11.44 -28.38 -4.37
N LYS A 268 -12.32 -27.38 -4.44
CA LYS A 268 -12.41 -26.47 -5.59
C LYS A 268 -11.12 -25.69 -5.79
N GLU A 269 -10.58 -25.04 -4.77
CA GLU A 269 -9.31 -24.30 -4.85
C GLU A 269 -8.16 -25.21 -5.27
N LEU A 270 -8.09 -26.44 -4.74
CA LEU A 270 -7.06 -27.40 -5.06
C LEU A 270 -7.24 -27.94 -6.49
N SER A 271 -8.48 -28.11 -6.95
CA SER A 271 -8.80 -28.43 -8.35
C SER A 271 -8.43 -27.28 -9.30
N GLU A 272 -8.67 -26.03 -8.90
CA GLU A 272 -8.32 -24.82 -9.65
C GLU A 272 -6.81 -24.62 -9.71
N LYS A 273 -6.10 -24.81 -8.58
CA LYS A 273 -4.64 -24.76 -8.51
C LYS A 273 -4.00 -25.88 -9.32
N ASN A 274 -4.54 -27.10 -9.25
CA ASN A 274 -4.11 -28.19 -10.12
C ASN A 274 -4.40 -27.91 -11.60
N GLY A 275 -5.54 -27.29 -11.90
CA GLY A 275 -5.88 -26.80 -13.23
C GLY A 275 -4.87 -25.76 -13.71
N GLN A 276 -4.56 -24.74 -12.91
CA GLN A 276 -3.57 -23.71 -13.20
C GLN A 276 -2.17 -24.28 -13.41
N LEU A 277 -1.74 -25.25 -12.60
CA LEU A 277 -0.44 -25.93 -12.76
C LEU A 277 -0.40 -26.78 -14.03
N ARG A 278 -1.49 -27.50 -14.36
CA ARG A 278 -1.61 -28.24 -15.63
C ARG A 278 -1.66 -27.31 -16.83
N HIS A 279 -2.38 -26.20 -16.74
CA HIS A 279 -2.48 -25.19 -17.79
C HIS A 279 -1.16 -24.44 -17.98
N GLY A 280 -0.44 -24.10 -16.90
CA GLY A 280 0.91 -23.52 -16.98
C GLY A 280 1.88 -24.48 -17.68
N SER A 281 1.95 -25.73 -17.23
CA SER A 281 2.82 -26.72 -17.88
C SER A 281 2.43 -27.04 -19.32
N ALA A 282 1.14 -27.03 -19.65
CA ALA A 282 0.65 -27.25 -21.02
C ALA A 282 0.88 -26.00 -21.90
N HIS A 283 0.76 -24.80 -21.33
CA HIS A 283 1.05 -23.55 -21.98
C HIS A 283 2.54 -23.43 -22.30
N ASP A 284 3.42 -23.75 -21.36
CA ASP A 284 4.88 -23.78 -21.57
C ASP A 284 5.26 -24.79 -22.66
N GLN A 285 4.67 -25.99 -22.66
CA GLN A 285 4.87 -26.95 -23.74
C GLN A 285 4.36 -26.44 -25.09
N GLN A 286 3.24 -25.72 -25.10
CA GLN A 286 2.67 -25.14 -26.32
C GLN A 286 3.52 -23.98 -26.83
N GLN A 287 4.08 -23.15 -25.94
CA GLN A 287 5.03 -22.09 -26.28
C GLN A 287 6.30 -22.67 -26.90
N ILE A 288 6.92 -23.70 -26.28
CA ILE A 288 8.10 -24.37 -26.85
C ILE A 288 7.76 -24.94 -28.24
N ARG A 289 6.57 -25.51 -28.44
CA ARG A 289 6.10 -25.98 -29.76
C ARG A 289 5.92 -24.85 -30.78
N GLN A 290 5.41 -23.69 -30.35
CA GLN A 290 5.30 -22.51 -31.22
C GLN A 290 6.68 -22.00 -31.62
N GLU A 291 7.62 -21.94 -30.68
CA GLU A 291 9.00 -21.54 -30.94
C GLU A 291 9.70 -22.54 -31.88
N ILE A 292 9.50 -23.85 -31.72
CA ILE A 292 9.98 -24.87 -32.67
C ILE A 292 9.43 -24.60 -34.08
N ASN A 293 8.15 -24.22 -34.19
CA ASN A 293 7.56 -23.90 -35.49
C ASN A 293 8.16 -22.62 -36.09
N SER A 294 8.44 -21.59 -35.29
CA SER A 294 9.13 -20.39 -35.76
C SER A 294 10.55 -20.71 -36.25
N LEU A 295 11.32 -21.50 -35.49
CA LEU A 295 12.66 -21.94 -35.89
C LEU A 295 12.64 -22.76 -37.19
N ARG A 296 11.61 -23.59 -37.38
CA ARG A 296 11.39 -24.32 -38.66
C ARG A 296 11.11 -23.37 -39.82
N GLN A 297 10.30 -22.34 -39.61
CA GLN A 297 10.01 -21.34 -40.64
C GLN A 297 11.25 -20.52 -41.02
N GLU A 298 12.08 -20.14 -40.05
CA GLU A 298 13.36 -19.47 -40.30
C GLU A 298 14.32 -20.39 -41.05
N LYS A 299 14.43 -21.66 -40.64
CA LYS A 299 15.22 -22.67 -41.36
C LYS A 299 14.77 -22.80 -42.82
N ASP A 300 13.47 -22.86 -43.09
CA ASP A 300 12.93 -22.93 -44.45
C ASP A 300 13.28 -21.69 -45.29
N GLN A 301 13.42 -20.52 -44.67
CA GLN A 301 13.85 -19.30 -45.36
C GLN A 301 15.34 -19.34 -45.70
N LEU A 302 16.19 -19.76 -44.76
CA LEU A 302 17.63 -19.91 -45.01
C LEU A 302 17.89 -20.98 -46.08
N LEU A 303 17.16 -22.09 -46.05
CA LEU A 303 17.23 -23.13 -47.09
C LEU A 303 16.87 -22.60 -48.48
N LYS A 304 15.88 -21.70 -48.59
CA LYS A 304 15.54 -21.06 -49.88
C LYS A 304 16.67 -20.18 -50.38
N GLN A 305 17.28 -19.35 -49.53
CA GLN A 305 18.42 -18.52 -49.89
C GLN A 305 19.64 -19.36 -50.32
N ARG A 306 19.89 -20.46 -49.61
CA ARG A 306 20.93 -21.43 -49.92
C ARG A 306 20.69 -22.10 -51.28
N LEU A 307 19.45 -22.50 -51.56
CA LEU A 307 19.05 -23.06 -52.86
C LEU A 307 19.21 -22.06 -54.01
N GLU A 308 19.00 -20.76 -53.78
CA GLU A 308 19.24 -19.73 -54.80
C GLU A 308 20.72 -19.65 -55.19
N LEU A 309 21.63 -19.70 -54.21
CA LEU A 309 23.08 -19.75 -54.46
C LEU A 309 23.50 -21.05 -55.15
N ASP A 310 22.94 -22.20 -54.75
CA ASP A 310 23.16 -23.48 -55.42
C ASP A 310 22.70 -23.45 -56.88
N ASN A 311 21.56 -22.81 -57.17
CA ASN A 311 21.04 -22.71 -58.53
C ASN A 311 21.93 -21.85 -59.42
N LYS A 312 22.53 -20.76 -58.88
CA LYS A 312 23.55 -19.98 -59.59
C LYS A 312 24.76 -20.84 -59.95
N LEU A 313 25.30 -21.57 -58.97
CA LEU A 313 26.40 -22.52 -59.17
C LEU A 313 26.07 -23.56 -60.25
N ARG A 314 24.87 -24.15 -60.23
CA ARG A 314 24.41 -25.13 -61.22
C ARG A 314 24.26 -24.57 -62.63
N GLN A 315 23.99 -23.27 -62.76
CA GLN A 315 23.93 -22.56 -64.05
C GLN A 315 25.33 -22.22 -64.60
N GLY A 316 26.41 -22.54 -63.86
CA GLY A 316 27.78 -22.33 -64.28
C GLY A 316 28.31 -20.91 -64.04
N THR A 317 27.59 -20.07 -63.29
CA THR A 317 28.09 -18.76 -62.86
C THR A 317 28.99 -18.94 -61.63
N LEU A 318 30.16 -18.29 -61.66
CA LEU A 318 31.08 -18.26 -60.51
C LEU A 318 30.47 -17.37 -59.43
N LEU A 319 30.44 -17.87 -58.18
CA LEU A 319 30.06 -17.08 -57.02
C LEU A 319 31.14 -16.03 -56.75
N SER A 320 30.72 -14.85 -56.29
CA SER A 320 31.64 -13.88 -55.73
C SER A 320 32.20 -14.37 -54.38
N PRO A 321 33.39 -13.93 -53.96
CA PRO A 321 33.95 -14.31 -52.65
C PRO A 321 33.05 -13.91 -51.46
N GLU A 322 32.15 -12.95 -51.67
CA GLU A 322 31.14 -12.58 -50.67
C GLU A 322 29.96 -13.57 -50.66
N GLU A 323 29.51 -14.05 -51.82
CA GLU A 323 28.48 -15.11 -51.92
C GLU A 323 28.97 -16.46 -51.38
N GLU A 324 30.24 -16.81 -51.54
CA GLU A 324 30.84 -18.01 -50.94
C GLU A 324 30.86 -17.94 -49.41
N ARG A 325 31.17 -16.76 -48.85
CA ARG A 325 31.08 -16.52 -47.39
C ARG A 325 29.64 -16.61 -46.89
N ILE A 326 28.69 -16.05 -47.63
CA ILE A 326 27.26 -16.12 -47.30
C ILE A 326 26.79 -17.57 -47.34
N LEU A 327 27.20 -18.38 -48.33
CA LEU A 327 26.84 -19.79 -48.40
C LEU A 327 27.28 -20.56 -47.15
N PHE A 328 28.53 -20.34 -46.71
CA PHE A 328 29.05 -20.95 -45.48
C PHE A 328 28.28 -20.50 -44.24
N GLN A 329 27.96 -19.20 -44.13
CA GLN A 329 27.13 -18.67 -43.03
C GLN A 329 25.70 -19.23 -43.03
N LEU A 330 25.12 -19.47 -44.21
CA LEU A 330 23.80 -20.08 -44.33
C LEU A 330 23.82 -21.54 -43.85
N ASP A 331 24.84 -22.33 -44.24
CA ASP A 331 24.98 -23.71 -43.80
C ASP A 331 25.21 -23.79 -42.27
N GLU A 332 26.07 -22.95 -41.69
CA GLU A 332 26.26 -22.86 -40.23
C GLU A 332 24.98 -22.44 -39.50
N ALA A 333 24.25 -21.46 -40.03
CA ALA A 333 23.00 -20.99 -39.43
C ALA A 333 21.89 -22.05 -39.48
N ILE A 334 21.82 -22.83 -40.57
CA ILE A 334 20.88 -23.94 -40.69
C ILE A 334 21.21 -25.04 -39.68
N GLU A 335 22.49 -25.41 -39.53
CA GLU A 335 22.93 -26.41 -38.55
C GLU A 335 22.64 -25.95 -37.10
N ALA A 336 22.86 -24.66 -36.81
CA ALA A 336 22.52 -24.08 -35.51
C ALA A 336 21.00 -24.12 -35.22
N LEU A 337 20.16 -23.85 -36.22
CA LEU A 337 18.70 -23.96 -36.10
C LEU A 337 18.25 -25.41 -35.88
N ASP A 338 18.88 -26.38 -36.54
CA ASP A 338 18.59 -27.81 -36.32
C ASP A 338 18.93 -28.25 -34.90
N ALA A 339 20.12 -27.88 -34.39
CA ALA A 339 20.51 -28.15 -33.02
C ALA A 339 19.55 -27.49 -32.01
N ALA A 340 19.09 -26.26 -32.28
CA ALA A 340 18.13 -25.56 -31.43
C ALA A 340 16.75 -26.25 -31.41
N ILE A 341 16.27 -26.73 -32.57
CA ILE A 341 15.02 -27.49 -32.69
C ILE A 341 15.13 -28.82 -31.94
N GLU A 342 16.24 -29.55 -32.10
CA GLU A 342 16.49 -30.81 -31.39
C GLU A 342 16.53 -30.62 -29.87
N TYR A 343 17.25 -29.60 -29.38
CA TYR A 343 17.29 -29.27 -27.96
C TYR A 343 15.88 -29.01 -27.38
N LYS A 344 15.06 -28.22 -28.08
CA LYS A 344 13.69 -27.93 -27.64
C LYS A 344 12.79 -29.19 -27.69
N ASN A 345 12.95 -30.05 -28.69
CA ASN A 345 12.24 -31.32 -28.77
C ASN A 345 12.65 -32.30 -27.66
N GLU A 346 13.94 -32.40 -27.35
CA GLU A 346 14.44 -33.24 -26.26
C GLU A 346 13.97 -32.72 -24.90
N SER A 347 13.91 -31.39 -24.71
CA SER A 347 13.35 -30.78 -23.50
C SER A 347 11.90 -31.19 -23.25
N ILE A 348 11.05 -31.14 -24.28
CA ILE A 348 9.65 -31.62 -24.19
C ILE A 348 9.62 -33.12 -23.83
N THR A 349 10.45 -33.92 -24.48
CA THR A 349 10.45 -35.38 -24.34
C THR A 349 10.97 -35.82 -22.96
N CYS A 350 12.07 -35.24 -22.48
CA CYS A 350 12.61 -35.46 -21.13
C CYS A 350 11.58 -35.11 -20.05
N ARG A 351 10.92 -33.96 -20.17
CA ARG A 351 9.84 -33.55 -19.25
C ARG A 351 8.71 -34.59 -19.19
N GLN A 352 8.25 -35.06 -20.35
CA GLN A 352 7.21 -36.08 -20.43
C GLN A 352 7.65 -37.42 -19.83
N ARG A 353 8.92 -37.81 -20.03
CA ARG A 353 9.49 -39.04 -19.48
C ARG A 353 9.48 -39.01 -17.95
N VAL A 354 9.90 -37.89 -17.34
CA VAL A 354 9.88 -37.69 -15.88
C VAL A 354 8.46 -37.76 -15.33
N LEU A 355 7.51 -37.07 -15.97
CA LEU A 355 6.10 -37.08 -15.54
C LEU A 355 5.47 -38.48 -15.63
N ARG A 356 5.80 -39.25 -16.67
CA ARG A 356 5.32 -40.62 -16.82
C ARG A 356 5.92 -41.54 -15.75
N ALA A 357 7.22 -41.39 -15.46
CA ALA A 357 7.91 -42.15 -14.42
C ALA A 357 7.35 -41.86 -13.02
N SER A 358 7.10 -40.59 -12.70
CA SER A 358 6.51 -40.22 -11.40
C SER A 358 5.08 -40.75 -11.26
N ALA A 359 4.26 -40.68 -12.31
CA ALA A 359 2.92 -41.25 -12.31
C ALA A 359 2.94 -42.78 -12.09
N SER A 360 3.87 -43.50 -12.73
CA SER A 360 4.02 -44.95 -12.51
C SER A 360 4.46 -45.28 -11.09
N LEU A 361 5.39 -44.50 -10.51
CA LEU A 361 5.83 -44.69 -9.12
C LEU A 361 4.70 -44.46 -8.12
N LEU A 362 3.90 -43.41 -8.32
CA LEU A 362 2.73 -43.12 -7.48
C LEU A 362 1.71 -44.26 -7.56
N SER A 363 1.36 -44.71 -8.76
CA SER A 363 0.44 -45.84 -8.94
C SER A 363 0.97 -47.13 -8.30
N GLN A 364 2.27 -47.39 -8.40
CA GLN A 364 2.90 -48.54 -7.75
C GLN A 364 2.86 -48.41 -6.22
N CYS A 365 3.11 -47.22 -5.67
CA CYS A 365 2.99 -46.94 -4.25
C CYS A 365 1.55 -47.12 -3.74
N GLU A 366 0.55 -46.62 -4.47
CA GLU A 366 -0.87 -46.81 -4.17
C GLU A 366 -1.23 -48.30 -4.16
N MET A 367 -0.82 -49.05 -5.18
CA MET A 367 -1.07 -50.49 -5.27
C MET A 367 -0.42 -51.24 -4.10
N ASN A 368 0.82 -50.92 -3.76
CA ASN A 368 1.54 -51.51 -2.62
C ASN A 368 0.86 -51.19 -1.29
N LEU A 369 0.36 -49.96 -1.12
CA LEU A 369 -0.39 -49.56 0.07
C LEU A 369 -1.71 -50.31 0.17
N MET A 370 -2.48 -50.37 -0.92
CA MET A 370 -3.75 -51.10 -0.95
C MET A 370 -3.55 -52.60 -0.68
N ALA A 371 -2.49 -53.19 -1.21
CA ALA A 371 -2.11 -54.56 -0.88
C ALA A 371 -1.85 -54.72 0.62
N LYS A 372 -1.03 -53.84 1.23
CA LYS A 372 -0.78 -53.87 2.68
C LYS A 372 -2.05 -53.69 3.52
N LEU A 373 -2.95 -52.79 3.11
CA LEU A 373 -4.23 -52.58 3.77
C LEU A 373 -5.16 -53.80 3.67
N SER A 374 -5.09 -54.53 2.55
CA SER A 374 -5.92 -55.74 2.34
C SER A 374 -5.55 -56.91 3.27
N TYR A 375 -4.31 -56.93 3.80
CA TYR A 375 -3.85 -57.95 4.75
C TYR A 375 -4.19 -57.63 6.22
N LEU A 376 -4.74 -56.45 6.52
CA LEU A 376 -5.09 -56.07 7.88
C LEU A 376 -6.38 -56.76 8.35
N SER A 377 -6.37 -57.25 9.58
CA SER A 377 -7.57 -57.73 10.25
C SER A 377 -8.53 -56.58 10.57
N SER A 378 -9.81 -56.89 10.81
CA SER A 378 -10.82 -55.89 11.20
C SER A 378 -10.41 -55.08 12.44
N SER A 379 -9.71 -55.68 13.40
CA SER A 379 -9.18 -54.98 14.58
C SER A 379 -8.05 -54.02 14.25
N GLU A 380 -7.13 -54.42 13.37
CA GLU A 380 -5.99 -53.59 12.96
C GLU A 380 -6.46 -52.40 12.10
N THR A 381 -7.41 -52.63 11.19
CA THR A 381 -8.02 -51.56 10.39
C THR A 381 -8.76 -50.55 11.27
N ARG A 382 -9.53 -51.01 12.27
CA ARG A 382 -10.19 -50.12 13.24
C ARG A 382 -9.18 -49.32 14.06
N ALA A 383 -8.12 -49.96 14.57
CA ALA A 383 -7.08 -49.26 15.31
C ALA A 383 -6.34 -48.22 14.45
N LEU A 384 -6.08 -48.55 13.17
CA LEU A 384 -5.46 -47.63 12.21
C LEU A 384 -6.37 -46.43 11.92
N LEU A 385 -7.67 -46.68 11.69
CA LEU A 385 -8.67 -45.62 11.50
C LEU A 385 -8.76 -44.70 12.73
N CYS A 386 -8.78 -45.24 13.95
CA CYS A 386 -8.78 -44.43 15.16
C CYS A 386 -7.53 -43.56 15.27
N LYS A 387 -6.34 -44.08 14.97
CA LYS A 387 -5.08 -43.31 14.98
C LYS A 387 -5.08 -42.18 13.95
N TYR A 388 -5.52 -42.44 12.72
CA TYR A 388 -5.60 -41.40 11.70
C TYR A 388 -6.69 -40.38 11.99
N PHE A 389 -7.83 -40.81 12.53
CA PHE A 389 -8.89 -39.91 12.96
C PHE A 389 -8.41 -38.97 14.07
N ASP A 390 -7.73 -39.49 15.09
CA ASP A 390 -7.11 -38.71 16.16
C ASP A 390 -6.05 -37.73 15.62
N LYS A 391 -5.25 -38.19 14.64
CA LYS A 391 -4.29 -37.32 13.94
C LYS A 391 -4.99 -36.19 13.18
N VAL A 392 -6.10 -36.48 12.49
CA VAL A 392 -6.89 -35.46 11.78
C VAL A 392 -7.50 -34.46 12.77
N VAL A 393 -8.06 -34.93 13.88
CA VAL A 393 -8.61 -34.06 14.93
C VAL A 393 -7.53 -33.14 15.49
N THR A 394 -6.38 -33.70 15.87
CA THR A 394 -5.24 -32.91 16.37
C THR A 394 -4.78 -31.85 15.36
N LEU A 395 -4.63 -32.24 14.09
CA LEU A 395 -4.24 -31.30 13.03
C LEU A 395 -5.28 -30.20 12.80
N ARG A 396 -6.57 -30.50 12.95
CA ARG A 396 -7.66 -29.52 12.86
C ARG A 396 -7.64 -28.54 14.04
N GLU A 397 -7.40 -29.03 15.25
CA GLU A 397 -7.24 -28.18 16.43
C GLU A 397 -6.02 -27.25 16.28
N ASP A 398 -4.88 -27.79 15.86
CA ASP A 398 -3.66 -27.00 15.64
C ASP A 398 -3.86 -25.96 14.53
N GLN A 399 -4.52 -26.34 13.43
CA GLN A 399 -4.90 -25.40 12.37
C GLN A 399 -5.79 -24.27 12.91
N HIS A 400 -6.76 -24.58 13.76
CA HIS A 400 -7.63 -23.58 14.35
C HIS A 400 -6.88 -22.66 15.32
N ARG A 401 -6.03 -23.21 16.19
CA ARG A 401 -5.16 -22.43 17.08
C ARG A 401 -4.25 -21.49 16.31
N GLN A 402 -3.61 -21.98 15.25
CA GLN A 402 -2.77 -21.16 14.37
C GLN A 402 -3.57 -20.06 13.68
N HIS A 403 -4.79 -20.36 13.23
CA HIS A 403 -5.65 -19.36 12.59
C HIS A 403 -6.03 -18.24 13.57
N ILE A 404 -6.37 -18.57 14.82
CA ILE A 404 -6.64 -17.56 15.86
C ILE A 404 -5.39 -16.69 16.11
N ALA A 405 -4.23 -17.33 16.35
CA ALA A 405 -2.98 -16.60 16.60
C ALA A 405 -2.59 -15.70 15.41
N PHE A 406 -2.84 -16.16 14.17
CA PHE A 406 -2.62 -15.36 12.98
C PHE A 406 -3.55 -14.14 12.93
N SER A 407 -4.86 -14.32 13.19
CA SER A 407 -5.81 -13.20 13.23
C SER A 407 -5.49 -12.21 14.36
N GLU A 408 -4.99 -12.66 15.51
CA GLU A 408 -4.50 -11.78 16.57
C GLU A 408 -3.30 -10.94 16.11
N LEU A 409 -2.34 -11.56 15.42
CA LEU A 409 -1.20 -10.85 14.84
C LEU A 409 -1.61 -9.88 13.73
N GLU A 410 -2.60 -10.23 12.91
CA GLU A 410 -3.19 -9.33 11.90
C GLU A 410 -3.80 -8.10 12.56
N MET A 411 -4.62 -8.28 13.62
CA MET A 411 -5.18 -7.16 14.38
C MET A 411 -4.09 -6.28 15.00
N GLN A 412 -3.07 -6.87 15.62
CA GLN A 412 -1.94 -6.11 16.18
C GLN A 412 -1.17 -5.34 15.10
N LEU A 413 -0.97 -5.94 13.93
CA LEU A 413 -0.32 -5.28 12.81
C LEU A 413 -1.14 -4.07 12.32
N GLU A 414 -2.46 -4.22 12.21
CA GLU A 414 -3.37 -3.12 11.85
C GLU A 414 -3.31 -1.99 12.88
N GLU A 415 -3.34 -2.30 14.18
CA GLU A 415 -3.21 -1.32 15.26
C GLU A 415 -1.87 -0.55 15.19
N GLN A 416 -0.76 -1.26 14.97
CA GLN A 416 0.55 -0.64 14.80
C GLN A 416 0.61 0.25 13.55
N GLN A 417 0.02 -0.19 12.44
CA GLN A 417 -0.06 0.62 11.22
C GLN A 417 -0.88 1.89 11.43
N GLN A 418 -1.99 1.82 12.16
CA GLN A 418 -2.79 2.98 12.53
C GLN A 418 -2.01 3.95 13.43
N LEU A 419 -1.27 3.43 14.41
CA LEU A 419 -0.42 4.23 15.29
C LEU A 419 0.69 4.95 14.50
N VAL A 420 1.36 4.26 13.58
CA VAL A 420 2.37 4.87 12.69
C VAL A 420 1.75 5.99 11.87
N CYS A 421 0.60 5.75 11.23
CA CYS A 421 -0.10 6.76 10.46
C CYS A 421 -0.47 8.00 11.32
N TRP A 422 -0.91 7.78 12.57
CA TRP A 422 -1.22 8.86 13.50
C TRP A 422 0.02 9.66 13.91
N LEU A 423 1.13 8.98 14.22
CA LEU A 423 2.39 9.60 14.58
C LEU A 423 2.96 10.43 13.41
N GLU A 424 2.93 9.90 12.20
CA GLU A 424 3.30 10.62 10.98
C GLU A 424 2.46 11.89 10.80
N ALA A 425 1.14 11.81 11.05
CA ALA A 425 0.24 12.95 11.02
C ALA A 425 0.62 14.02 12.05
N ALA A 426 0.90 13.59 13.28
CA ALA A 426 1.23 14.46 14.40
C ALA A 426 2.56 15.20 14.16
N VAL A 427 3.58 14.49 13.69
CA VAL A 427 4.89 15.07 13.35
C VAL A 427 4.75 16.11 12.25
N GLU A 428 4.01 15.80 11.17
CA GLU A 428 3.82 16.75 10.08
C GLU A 428 3.01 17.98 10.50
N ARG A 429 1.98 17.81 11.33
CA ARG A 429 1.23 18.95 11.90
C ARG A 429 2.13 19.82 12.75
N GLN A 430 2.92 19.21 13.64
CA GLN A 430 3.85 19.96 14.50
C GLN A 430 4.90 20.71 13.67
N ARG A 431 5.40 20.09 12.60
CA ARG A 431 6.34 20.74 11.66
C ARG A 431 5.74 21.97 10.99
N LEU A 432 4.49 21.88 10.52
CA LEU A 432 3.80 23.01 9.87
C LEU A 432 3.48 24.13 10.88
N GLU A 433 3.14 23.79 12.11
CA GLU A 433 2.93 24.76 13.20
C GLU A 433 4.23 25.48 13.58
N MET A 434 5.33 24.74 13.73
CA MET A 434 6.65 25.33 14.00
C MET A 434 7.08 26.29 12.87
N ASP A 435 6.85 25.92 11.62
CA ASP A 435 7.13 26.75 10.45
C ASP A 435 6.30 28.05 10.45
N ARG A 436 5.05 27.96 10.90
CA ARG A 436 4.17 29.11 11.07
C ARG A 436 4.67 30.05 12.16
N GLN A 437 5.03 29.52 13.33
CA GLN A 437 5.58 30.30 14.44
C GLN A 437 6.88 30.99 14.04
N LEU A 438 7.77 30.29 13.35
CA LEU A 438 9.01 30.86 12.81
C LEU A 438 8.71 32.03 11.84
N THR A 439 7.75 31.85 10.94
CA THR A 439 7.36 32.90 9.99
C THR A 439 6.82 34.14 10.72
N LEU A 440 6.04 33.96 11.80
CA LEU A 440 5.55 35.07 12.63
C LEU A 440 6.69 35.80 13.34
N GLN A 441 7.64 35.07 13.94
CA GLN A 441 8.82 35.67 14.57
C GLN A 441 9.67 36.46 13.56
N GLN A 442 9.84 35.93 12.35
CA GLN A 442 10.55 36.64 11.29
C GLN A 442 9.81 37.91 10.87
N LYS A 443 8.48 37.88 10.81
CA LYS A 443 7.65 39.05 10.53
C LYS A 443 7.80 40.14 11.59
N GLU A 444 7.76 39.75 12.87
CA GLU A 444 7.98 40.67 13.99
C GLU A 444 9.40 41.26 13.98
N HIS A 445 10.41 40.43 13.70
CA HIS A 445 11.78 40.90 13.55
C HIS A 445 11.92 41.91 12.41
N GLU A 446 11.25 41.66 11.28
CA GLU A 446 11.26 42.58 10.15
C GLU A 446 10.58 43.92 10.47
N GLN A 447 9.46 43.90 11.19
CA GLN A 447 8.81 45.12 11.69
C GLN A 447 9.74 45.91 12.61
N ASN A 448 10.47 45.23 13.52
CA ASN A 448 11.45 45.88 14.37
C ASN A 448 12.62 46.48 13.57
N MET A 449 13.07 45.81 12.50
CA MET A 449 14.09 46.34 11.60
C MET A 449 13.60 47.57 10.83
N GLN A 450 12.35 47.59 10.38
CA GLN A 450 11.73 48.76 9.74
C GLN A 450 11.66 49.98 10.67
N LEU A 451 11.56 49.78 11.99
CA LEU A 451 11.60 50.90 12.95
C LEU A 451 13.03 51.43 13.19
N LEU A 452 14.05 50.64 12.88
CA LEU A 452 15.46 51.00 13.09
C LEU A 452 16.12 51.64 11.85
N LEU A 453 15.63 51.29 10.65
CA LEU A 453 16.03 51.86 9.37
C LEU A 453 15.27 53.17 9.11
#